data_AF-A0A950G6N0-F1
#
_entry.id   AF-A0A950G6N0-F1
#
_cell.length_a   1.000
_cell.length_b   1.000
_cell.length_c   1.000
_cell.angle_alpha   90.00
_cell.angle_beta   90.00
_cell.angle_gamma   90.00
#
_symmetry.space_group_name_H-M   'P 1'
#
loop_
_entity.id
_entity.type
_entity.pdbx_description
1 polymer ?
#
loop_
_entity_poly.entity_id
_entity_poly.type
_entity_poly.pdbx_seq_one_letter_code
_entity_poly.pdbx_strand_id
1 'polypeptide(L)'
;MNCEACQDFIDAYVDNELEAAATISVERHLRACPGRRQRLEARSGLRALLRPPQLRFEAPASLRAKVWAALRAASAGAPPRGHRRFLIPWFSVPLALAAALVVALGPALFPAGGRRDCSPDRTLVGQVISSHVRSLLAAHLLDVPSTDQHTVKPWFAGKLAFSPPVQDFTERGFSLIGGRLDYLNGQT
;
A
#
# COMPACT_ATOMS: atom_id res chain seq x y z
N MET A 1 32.19 -15.39 12.87
CA MET A 1 30.76 -15.36 13.26
C MET A 1 30.38 -16.68 13.90
N ASN A 2 29.62 -16.63 14.99
CA ASN A 2 29.04 -17.80 15.66
C ASN A 2 27.67 -18.17 15.05
N CYS A 3 27.10 -19.28 15.50
CA CYS A 3 25.81 -19.75 14.99
C CYS A 3 24.68 -18.76 15.28
N GLU A 4 24.62 -18.15 16.46
CA GLU A 4 23.55 -17.25 16.88
C GLU A 4 23.50 -16.00 16.00
N ALA A 5 24.62 -15.29 15.85
CA ALA A 5 24.68 -14.12 14.96
C ALA A 5 24.38 -14.47 13.50
N CYS A 6 24.72 -15.68 13.03
CA CYS A 6 24.34 -16.13 11.70
C CYS A 6 22.82 -16.29 11.57
N GLN A 7 22.12 -16.67 12.65
CA GLN A 7 20.66 -16.83 12.63
C GLN A 7 19.95 -15.50 12.42
N ASP A 8 20.44 -14.44 13.04
CA ASP A 8 19.86 -13.09 12.96
C ASP A 8 19.98 -12.53 11.54
N PHE A 9 21.02 -12.93 10.81
CA PHE A 9 21.26 -12.50 9.43
C PHE A 9 20.66 -13.41 8.36
N ILE A 10 20.11 -14.58 8.68
CA ILE A 10 19.61 -15.52 7.66
C ILE A 10 18.50 -14.92 6.81
N ASP A 11 17.56 -14.18 7.41
CA ASP A 11 16.41 -13.64 6.68
C ASP A 11 16.85 -12.48 5.76
N ALA A 12 17.66 -11.56 6.27
CA ALA A 12 18.28 -10.50 5.46
C ALA A 12 19.19 -11.06 4.35
N TYR A 13 19.89 -12.18 4.58
CA TYR A 13 20.67 -12.86 3.55
C TYR A 13 19.77 -13.41 2.43
N VAL A 14 18.64 -14.05 2.77
CA VAL A 14 17.67 -14.57 1.79
C VAL A 14 17.04 -13.46 0.94
N ASP A 15 16.87 -12.28 1.53
CA ASP A 15 16.29 -11.10 0.88
C ASP A 15 17.32 -10.23 0.12
N ASN A 16 18.62 -10.60 0.17
CA ASN A 16 19.74 -9.83 -0.40
C ASN A 16 19.89 -8.41 0.19
N GLU A 17 19.56 -8.24 1.47
CA GLU A 17 19.62 -6.94 2.16
C GLU A 17 20.91 -6.74 2.98
N LEU A 18 21.79 -7.75 3.01
CA LEU A 18 23.06 -7.67 3.72
C LEU A 18 24.11 -6.88 2.96
N GLU A 19 24.86 -6.06 3.70
CA GLU A 19 26.08 -5.43 3.22
C GLU A 19 27.14 -6.48 2.88
N ALA A 20 28.05 -6.16 1.95
CA ALA A 20 29.04 -7.11 1.41
C ALA A 20 29.87 -7.82 2.49
N ALA A 21 30.31 -7.10 3.53
CA ALA A 21 31.09 -7.68 4.62
C ALA A 21 30.27 -8.71 5.43
N ALA A 22 29.00 -8.43 5.71
CA ALA A 22 28.10 -9.33 6.40
C ALA A 22 27.77 -10.56 5.55
N THR A 23 27.53 -10.37 4.25
CA THR A 23 27.32 -11.46 3.28
C THR A 23 28.49 -12.43 3.28
N ILE A 24 29.73 -11.95 3.18
CA ILE A 24 30.94 -12.80 3.22
C ILE A 24 31.05 -13.58 4.54
N SER A 25 30.72 -12.94 5.66
CA SER A 25 30.72 -13.58 6.97
C SER A 25 29.70 -14.73 7.03
N VAL A 26 28.48 -14.50 6.54
CA VAL A 26 27.39 -15.51 6.45
C VAL A 26 27.80 -16.67 5.56
N GLU A 27 28.27 -16.40 4.35
CA GLU A 27 28.72 -17.44 3.42
C GLU A 27 29.84 -18.31 4.00
N ARG A 28 30.82 -17.68 4.66
CA ARG A 28 31.91 -18.41 5.32
C ARG A 28 31.37 -19.33 6.41
N HIS A 29 30.41 -18.87 7.21
CA HIS A 29 29.82 -19.68 8.26
C HIS A 29 28.96 -20.82 7.69
N LEU A 30 28.19 -20.57 6.64
CA LEU A 30 27.37 -21.59 5.97
C LEU A 30 28.22 -22.74 5.39
N ARG A 31 29.43 -22.44 4.91
CA ARG A 31 30.38 -23.51 4.46
C ARG A 31 30.79 -24.44 5.60
N ALA A 32 30.91 -23.92 6.82
CA ALA A 32 31.39 -24.67 7.98
C ALA A 32 30.26 -25.30 8.83
N CYS A 33 29.02 -24.82 8.72
CA CYS A 33 27.91 -25.24 9.58
C CYS A 33 26.74 -25.89 8.80
N PRO A 34 26.61 -27.23 8.83
CA PRO A 34 25.49 -27.94 8.19
C PRO A 34 24.12 -27.55 8.73
N GLY A 35 23.99 -27.32 10.04
CA GLY A 35 22.72 -26.97 10.67
C GLY A 35 22.17 -25.62 10.19
N ARG A 36 23.05 -24.64 9.93
CA ARG A 36 22.62 -23.35 9.36
C ARG A 36 22.27 -23.46 7.88
N ARG A 37 22.96 -24.32 7.11
CA ARG A 37 22.57 -24.63 5.72
C ARG A 37 21.17 -25.23 5.64
N GLN A 38 20.86 -26.21 6.48
CA GLN A 38 19.52 -26.81 6.51
C GLN A 38 18.42 -25.78 6.81
N ARG A 39 18.68 -24.83 7.72
CA ARG A 39 17.74 -23.73 8.01
C ARG A 39 17.57 -22.78 6.82
N LEU A 40 18.66 -22.46 6.11
CA LEU A 40 18.60 -21.65 4.90
C LEU A 40 17.79 -22.35 3.79
N GLU A 41 17.98 -23.66 3.62
CA GLU A 41 17.20 -24.49 2.68
C GLU A 41 15.72 -24.46 3.04
N ALA A 42 15.37 -24.63 4.32
CA ALA A 42 13.98 -24.54 4.79
C ALA A 42 13.35 -23.16 4.50
N ARG A 43 14.09 -22.06 4.74
CA ARG A 43 13.63 -20.70 4.43
C ARG A 43 13.44 -20.49 2.92
N SER A 44 14.36 -21.02 2.11
CA SER A 44 14.29 -20.95 0.65
C SER A 44 13.11 -21.77 0.09
N GLY A 45 12.86 -22.94 0.70
CA GLY A 45 11.70 -23.79 0.40
C GLY A 45 10.38 -23.08 0.69
N LEU A 46 10.25 -22.45 1.85
CA LEU A 46 9.07 -21.64 2.17
C LEU A 46 8.86 -20.51 1.16
N ARG A 47 9.92 -19.77 0.82
CA ARG A 47 9.85 -18.70 -0.19
C ARG A 47 9.40 -19.21 -1.56
N ALA A 48 9.83 -20.41 -1.95
CA ALA A 48 9.39 -21.04 -3.20
C ALA A 48 7.89 -21.37 -3.17
N LEU A 49 7.37 -21.89 -2.05
CA LEU A 49 5.95 -22.19 -1.86
C LEU A 49 5.06 -20.93 -1.90
N LEU A 50 5.59 -19.76 -1.54
CA LEU A 50 4.89 -18.47 -1.60
C LEU A 50 5.04 -17.74 -2.95
N ARG A 51 5.81 -18.30 -3.89
CA ARG A 51 6.03 -17.72 -5.22
C ARG A 51 4.91 -17.95 -6.27
N PRO A 52 4.00 -18.95 -6.17
CA PRO A 52 3.00 -19.21 -7.20
C PRO A 52 2.18 -17.98 -7.58
N PRO A 53 1.83 -17.83 -8.88
CA PRO A 53 1.09 -16.66 -9.36
C PRO A 53 -0.31 -16.55 -8.76
N GLN A 54 -0.90 -17.64 -8.26
CA GLN A 54 -2.20 -17.57 -7.58
C GLN A 54 -2.15 -16.76 -6.28
N LEU A 55 -0.97 -16.65 -5.65
CA LEU A 55 -0.75 -15.88 -4.41
C LEU A 55 -0.21 -14.47 -4.69
N ARG A 56 -0.06 -14.08 -5.96
CA ARG A 56 0.55 -12.81 -6.35
C ARG A 56 -0.36 -12.02 -7.26
N PHE A 57 -0.37 -10.71 -7.06
CA PHE A 57 -1.04 -9.82 -8.00
C PHE A 57 -0.19 -9.67 -9.28
N GLU A 58 -0.79 -9.86 -10.45
CA GLU A 58 -0.08 -9.69 -11.71
C GLU A 58 0.11 -8.20 -12.02
N ALA A 59 1.36 -7.79 -12.20
CA ALA A 59 1.67 -6.42 -12.57
C ALA A 59 1.13 -6.09 -13.98
N PRO A 60 0.42 -4.95 -14.15
CA PRO A 60 -0.08 -4.54 -15.46
C PRO A 60 1.03 -4.42 -16.51
N ALA A 61 0.73 -4.79 -17.76
CA ALA A 61 1.69 -4.70 -18.87
C ALA A 61 2.25 -3.28 -19.07
N SER A 62 1.45 -2.26 -18.78
CA SER A 62 1.86 -0.85 -18.84
C SER A 62 2.94 -0.50 -17.83
N LEU A 63 2.90 -1.07 -16.61
CA LEU A 63 3.95 -0.87 -15.60
C LEU A 63 5.26 -1.49 -16.08
N ARG A 64 5.20 -2.73 -16.59
CA ARG A 64 6.35 -3.44 -17.15
C ARG A 64 7.00 -2.62 -18.27
N ALA A 65 6.21 -2.08 -19.20
CA ALA A 65 6.70 -1.23 -20.28
C ALA A 65 7.41 0.05 -19.77
N LYS A 66 6.86 0.70 -18.75
CA LYS A 66 7.46 1.89 -18.11
C LYS A 66 8.80 1.57 -17.45
N VAL A 67 8.89 0.47 -16.70
CA VAL A 67 10.13 0.02 -16.05
C VAL A 67 11.22 -0.24 -17.10
N TRP A 68 10.91 -0.99 -18.15
CA TRP A 68 11.88 -1.23 -19.24
C TRP A 68 12.31 0.03 -19.97
N ALA A 69 11.39 0.99 -20.18
CA ALA A 69 11.74 2.28 -20.77
C ALA A 69 12.66 3.10 -19.84
N ALA A 70 12.41 3.09 -18.53
CA ALA A 70 13.24 3.79 -17.54
C ALA A 70 14.65 3.18 -17.46
N LEU A 71 14.76 1.85 -17.43
CA LEU A 71 16.05 1.15 -17.42
C LEU A 71 16.87 1.47 -18.67
N ARG A 72 16.27 1.42 -19.87
CA ARG A 72 16.96 1.79 -21.11
C ARG A 72 17.43 3.24 -21.12
N ALA A 73 16.62 4.16 -20.60
CA ALA A 73 17.01 5.57 -20.50
C ALA A 73 18.18 5.77 -19.53
N ALA A 74 18.18 5.08 -18.38
CA ALA A 74 19.27 5.12 -17.42
C ALA A 74 20.57 4.54 -17.99
N SER A 75 20.50 3.40 -18.69
CA SER A 75 21.66 2.78 -19.33
C SER A 75 22.23 3.62 -20.49
N ALA A 76 21.38 4.38 -21.19
CA ALA A 76 21.79 5.26 -22.28
C ALA A 76 22.42 6.59 -21.78
N GLY A 77 22.60 6.77 -20.47
CA GLY A 77 23.12 8.02 -19.89
C GLY A 77 22.20 9.22 -20.13
N ALA A 78 20.91 8.98 -20.41
CA ALA A 78 19.97 10.06 -20.66
C ALA A 78 19.84 10.88 -19.37
N PRO A 79 19.97 12.23 -19.44
CA PRO A 79 19.78 13.06 -18.27
C PRO A 79 18.40 12.79 -17.67
N PRO A 80 18.24 12.88 -16.33
CA PRO A 80 16.93 12.77 -15.72
C PRO A 80 16.00 13.73 -16.47
N ARG A 81 14.78 13.27 -16.80
CA ARG A 81 13.74 14.13 -17.36
C ARG A 81 13.31 15.14 -16.29
N GLY A 82 14.19 16.08 -15.96
CA GLY A 82 13.86 17.27 -15.23
C GLY A 82 12.78 18.00 -16.01
N HIS A 83 11.80 18.54 -15.29
CA HIS A 83 10.79 19.42 -15.85
C HIS A 83 11.47 20.34 -16.85
N ARG A 84 11.22 20.11 -18.16
CA ARG A 84 11.66 21.04 -19.20
C ARG A 84 11.14 22.38 -18.73
N ARG A 85 12.04 23.26 -18.27
CA ARG A 85 11.71 24.67 -18.11
C ARG A 85 11.33 25.08 -19.51
N PHE A 86 10.02 25.13 -19.75
CA PHE A 86 9.47 25.75 -20.94
C PHE A 86 9.96 27.18 -20.85
N LEU A 87 11.04 27.48 -21.58
CA LEU A 87 11.42 28.84 -21.88
C LEU A 87 10.29 29.34 -22.76
N ILE A 88 9.31 29.99 -22.13
CA ILE A 88 8.14 30.57 -22.79
C ILE A 88 8.71 31.67 -23.70
N PRO A 89 8.67 31.51 -25.03
CA PRO A 89 9.14 32.55 -25.93
C PRO A 89 8.28 33.80 -25.75
N TRP A 90 8.84 35.01 -25.82
CA TRP A 90 8.09 36.26 -25.53
C TRP A 90 6.87 36.49 -26.45
N PHE A 91 6.78 35.78 -27.58
CA PHE A 91 5.61 35.77 -28.48
C PHE A 91 4.41 34.95 -27.95
N SER A 92 4.53 34.31 -26.78
CA SER A 92 3.47 33.49 -26.18
C SER A 92 2.42 34.30 -25.43
N VAL A 93 2.68 35.58 -25.16
CA VAL A 93 1.76 36.47 -24.43
C VAL A 93 0.38 36.57 -25.12
N PRO A 94 0.26 36.78 -26.45
CA PRO A 94 -1.05 36.78 -27.11
C PRO A 94 -1.75 35.41 -27.10
N LEU A 95 -0.99 34.31 -27.13
CA LEU A 95 -1.55 32.94 -27.09
C LEU A 95 -2.09 32.59 -25.68
N ALA A 96 -1.40 33.03 -24.63
CA ALA A 96 -1.83 32.86 -23.26
C ALA A 96 -3.11 33.64 -22.95
N LEU A 97 -3.28 34.83 -23.54
CA LEU A 97 -4.50 35.63 -23.39
C LEU A 97 -5.71 34.95 -24.06
N ALA A 98 -5.53 34.43 -25.27
CA ALA A 98 -6.57 33.67 -25.97
C ALA A 98 -6.93 32.37 -25.23
N ALA A 99 -5.94 31.64 -24.71
CA ALA A 99 -6.16 30.44 -23.91
C ALA A 99 -6.88 30.75 -22.59
N ALA A 100 -6.55 31.86 -21.92
CA ALA A 100 -7.22 32.30 -20.71
C ALA A 100 -8.70 32.61 -20.96
N LEU A 101 -9.03 33.21 -22.11
CA LEU A 101 -10.42 33.48 -22.50
C LEU A 101 -11.20 32.19 -22.74
N VAL A 102 -10.59 31.18 -23.38
CA VAL A 102 -11.20 29.85 -23.58
C VAL A 102 -11.36 29.10 -22.26
N VAL A 103 -10.43 29.21 -21.32
CA VAL A 103 -10.56 28.58 -19.99
C VAL A 103 -11.63 29.27 -19.14
N ALA A 104 -11.74 30.60 -19.21
CA ALA A 104 -12.71 31.36 -18.44
C ALA A 104 -14.14 31.21 -18.98
N LEU A 105 -14.32 31.24 -20.30
CA LEU A 105 -15.65 31.16 -20.94
C LEU A 105 -16.03 29.75 -21.42
N GLY A 106 -15.07 28.84 -21.58
CA GLY A 106 -15.29 27.47 -22.05
C GLY A 106 -16.29 26.66 -21.20
N PRO A 107 -16.25 26.71 -19.86
CA PRO A 107 -17.22 26.00 -19.02
C PRO A 107 -18.64 26.53 -19.15
N ALA A 108 -18.81 27.81 -19.48
CA ALA A 108 -20.11 28.46 -19.66
C ALA A 108 -20.69 28.23 -21.06
N LEU A 109 -19.83 28.15 -22.08
CA LEU A 109 -20.23 28.01 -23.49
C LEU A 109 -20.34 26.54 -23.95
N PHE A 110 -19.61 25.64 -23.30
CA PHE A 110 -19.66 24.20 -23.54
C PHE A 110 -19.68 23.49 -22.19
N PRO A 111 -20.86 23.19 -21.60
CA PRO A 111 -20.96 22.23 -20.51
C PRO A 111 -20.67 20.85 -21.10
N ALA A 112 -19.41 20.58 -21.43
CA ALA A 112 -18.93 19.24 -21.68
C ALA A 112 -19.22 18.47 -20.40
N GLY A 113 -20.16 17.53 -20.48
CA GLY A 113 -20.54 16.58 -19.43
C GLY A 113 -19.36 15.68 -19.09
N GLY A 114 -18.29 16.28 -18.56
CA GLY A 114 -17.16 15.63 -17.95
C GLY A 114 -17.67 14.93 -16.73
N ARG A 115 -18.16 13.71 -16.95
CA ARG A 115 -18.14 12.65 -15.97
C ARG A 115 -16.75 12.68 -15.35
N ARG A 116 -16.68 13.25 -14.15
CA ARG A 116 -15.68 12.83 -13.18
C ARG A 116 -15.91 11.34 -13.08
N ASP A 117 -15.08 10.54 -13.75
CA ASP A 117 -15.04 9.10 -13.54
C ASP A 117 -14.51 8.86 -12.12
N CYS A 118 -15.33 9.21 -11.13
CA CYS A 118 -15.34 8.59 -9.83
C CYS A 118 -15.86 7.18 -10.08
N SER A 119 -14.98 6.29 -10.55
CA SER A 119 -15.26 4.87 -10.47
C SER A 119 -15.40 4.55 -8.97
N PRO A 120 -16.59 4.14 -8.50
CA PRO A 120 -16.86 3.93 -7.07
C PRO A 120 -15.89 2.91 -6.44
N ASP A 121 -15.38 1.96 -7.23
CA ASP A 121 -14.38 0.98 -6.78
C ASP A 121 -13.06 1.62 -6.34
N ARG A 122 -12.58 2.65 -7.04
CA ARG A 122 -11.32 3.31 -6.71
C ARG A 122 -11.43 4.16 -5.44
N THR A 123 -12.63 4.67 -5.15
CA THR A 123 -12.92 5.39 -3.91
C THR A 123 -13.06 4.46 -2.71
N LEU A 124 -13.64 3.26 -2.90
CA LEU A 124 -13.78 2.26 -1.84
C LEU A 124 -12.42 1.76 -1.35
N VAL A 125 -11.52 1.37 -2.27
CA VAL A 125 -10.16 0.93 -1.91
C VAL A 125 -9.42 2.04 -1.16
N GLY A 126 -9.54 3.29 -1.60
CA GLY A 126 -8.95 4.44 -0.92
C GLY A 126 -9.50 4.66 0.49
N GLN A 127 -10.81 4.44 0.70
CA GLN A 127 -11.46 4.57 1.99
C GLN A 127 -11.03 3.47 2.97
N VAL A 128 -10.93 2.21 2.52
CA VAL A 128 -10.45 1.09 3.35
C VAL A 128 -9.00 1.29 3.79
N ILE A 129 -8.12 1.73 2.88
CA ILE A 129 -6.72 2.01 3.24
C ILE A 129 -6.65 3.17 4.24
N SER A 130 -7.46 4.21 4.03
CA SER A 130 -7.50 5.38 4.92
C SER A 130 -8.03 5.03 6.32
N SER A 131 -9.05 4.18 6.43
CA SER A 131 -9.57 3.72 7.73
C SER A 131 -8.55 2.86 8.46
N HIS A 132 -7.85 1.98 7.74
CA HIS A 132 -6.76 1.19 8.30
C HIS A 132 -5.62 2.07 8.84
N VAL A 133 -5.12 3.03 8.05
CA VAL A 133 -4.07 3.96 8.49
C VAL A 133 -4.53 4.79 9.69
N ARG A 134 -5.78 5.28 9.69
CA ARG A 134 -6.34 6.02 10.83
C ARG A 134 -6.41 5.16 12.10
N SER A 135 -6.75 3.88 11.97
CA SER A 135 -6.78 2.94 13.10
C SER A 135 -5.41 2.63 13.69
N LEU A 136 -4.34 2.78 12.90
CA LEU A 136 -2.96 2.58 13.35
C LEU A 136 -2.35 3.83 13.98
N LEU A 137 -2.78 5.03 13.54
CA LEU A 137 -2.19 6.30 13.96
C LEU A 137 -2.75 6.86 15.28
N ALA A 138 -3.91 6.39 15.73
CA ALA A 138 -4.52 6.87 16.97
C ALA A 138 -4.65 5.73 17.99
N ALA A 139 -4.52 6.06 19.29
CA ALA A 139 -4.98 5.23 20.40
C ALA A 139 -6.53 5.13 20.48
N HIS A 140 -7.20 5.18 19.32
CA HIS A 140 -8.65 5.17 19.16
C HIS A 140 -9.09 3.82 18.59
N LEU A 141 -8.68 2.75 19.26
CA LEU A 141 -9.03 1.38 18.85
C LEU A 141 -10.53 1.11 19.00
N LEU A 142 -11.20 1.84 19.89
CA LEU A 142 -12.60 1.64 20.27
C LEU A 142 -13.28 3.00 20.44
N ASP A 143 -14.44 3.19 19.80
CA ASP A 143 -15.31 4.36 20.02
C ASP A 143 -16.23 4.14 21.23
N VAL A 144 -16.47 2.87 21.57
CA VAL A 144 -17.16 2.43 22.79
C VAL A 144 -16.33 1.35 23.45
N PRO A 145 -15.63 1.64 24.56
CA PRO A 145 -14.92 0.62 25.31
C PRO A 145 -15.90 -0.09 26.26
N SER A 146 -16.76 -0.96 25.72
CA SER A 146 -17.66 -1.78 26.52
C SER A 146 -17.66 -3.23 26.07
N THR A 147 -17.51 -4.13 27.03
CA THR A 147 -17.61 -5.57 26.85
C THR A 147 -19.05 -6.07 26.90
N ASP A 148 -20.00 -5.21 27.29
CA ASP A 148 -21.41 -5.55 27.41
C ASP A 148 -22.16 -5.27 26.10
N GLN A 149 -22.69 -6.34 25.50
CA GLN A 149 -23.50 -6.31 24.30
C GLN A 149 -24.75 -5.43 24.43
N HIS A 150 -25.28 -5.25 25.64
CA HIS A 150 -26.45 -4.42 25.93
C HIS A 150 -26.12 -2.92 25.99
N THR A 151 -24.83 -2.57 26.03
CA THR A 151 -24.33 -1.19 25.91
C THR A 151 -23.89 -0.88 24.48
N VAL A 152 -23.26 -1.85 23.80
CA VAL A 152 -22.71 -1.66 22.44
C VAL A 152 -23.83 -1.58 21.38
N LYS A 153 -24.85 -2.46 21.42
CA LYS A 153 -25.93 -2.46 20.42
C LYS A 153 -26.73 -1.16 20.39
N PRO A 154 -27.19 -0.59 21.53
CA PRO A 154 -27.88 0.70 21.52
C PRO A 154 -26.99 1.86 21.11
N TRP A 155 -25.67 1.80 21.35
CA TRP A 155 -24.78 2.89 20.93
C TRP A 155 -24.68 3.03 19.39
N PHE A 156 -24.83 1.91 18.67
CA PHE A 156 -24.90 1.91 17.21
C PHE A 156 -26.29 2.30 16.67
N ALA A 157 -27.33 2.35 17.51
CA ALA A 157 -28.67 2.73 17.10
C ALA A 157 -28.68 4.19 16.63
N GLY A 158 -29.16 4.42 15.40
CA GLY A 158 -29.19 5.74 14.77
C GLY A 158 -27.86 6.19 14.15
N LYS A 159 -26.77 5.42 14.31
CA LYS A 159 -25.48 5.65 13.63
C LYS A 159 -25.26 4.72 12.44
N LEU A 160 -25.86 3.53 12.46
CA LEU A 160 -25.85 2.58 11.36
C LEU A 160 -27.25 2.48 10.76
N ALA A 161 -27.33 2.25 9.44
CA ALA A 161 -28.60 1.95 8.77
C ALA A 161 -29.12 0.53 9.08
N PHE A 162 -28.38 -0.26 9.86
CA PHE A 162 -28.67 -1.63 10.23
C PHE A 162 -28.22 -1.93 11.66
N SER A 163 -28.70 -3.04 12.23
CA SER A 163 -28.24 -3.54 13.54
C SER A 163 -27.13 -4.57 13.36
N PRO A 164 -25.89 -4.31 13.80
CA PRO A 164 -24.79 -5.26 13.63
C PRO A 164 -25.00 -6.51 14.50
N PRO A 165 -24.81 -7.73 13.95
CA PRO A 165 -24.87 -8.94 14.75
C PRO A 165 -23.66 -9.01 15.68
N VAL A 166 -23.87 -8.76 16.98
CA VAL A 166 -22.85 -8.97 18.01
C VAL A 166 -22.93 -10.44 18.44
N GLN A 167 -22.04 -11.27 17.91
CA GLN A 167 -21.89 -12.68 18.30
C GLN A 167 -20.92 -12.78 19.48
N ASP A 168 -21.22 -13.65 20.43
CA ASP A 168 -20.33 -13.95 21.55
C ASP A 168 -19.27 -14.98 21.09
N PHE A 169 -18.00 -14.61 21.21
CA PHE A 169 -16.86 -15.47 20.87
C PHE A 169 -15.98 -15.78 22.09
N THR A 170 -16.51 -15.56 23.29
CA THR A 170 -15.80 -15.81 24.55
C THR A 170 -15.36 -17.27 24.67
N GLU A 171 -16.18 -18.23 24.23
CA GLU A 171 -15.83 -19.67 24.20
C GLU A 171 -14.63 -19.99 23.30
N ARG A 172 -14.32 -19.12 22.34
CA ARG A 172 -13.16 -19.24 21.44
C ARG A 172 -11.97 -18.37 21.89
N GLY A 173 -12.03 -17.79 23.09
CA GLY A 173 -10.99 -16.94 23.65
C GLY A 173 -10.98 -15.50 23.12
N PHE A 174 -12.04 -15.06 22.44
CA PHE A 174 -12.16 -13.69 21.93
C PHE A 174 -13.22 -12.92 22.70
N SER A 175 -12.79 -12.17 23.71
CA SER A 175 -13.68 -11.30 24.48
C SER A 175 -14.01 -10.02 23.71
N LEU A 176 -15.28 -9.62 23.71
CA LEU A 176 -15.70 -8.32 23.18
C LEU A 176 -15.07 -7.22 24.06
N ILE A 177 -14.30 -6.32 23.46
CA ILE A 177 -13.67 -5.18 24.16
C ILE A 177 -14.34 -3.84 23.85
N GLY A 178 -15.20 -3.80 22.83
CA GLY A 178 -15.88 -2.58 22.41
C GLY A 178 -16.31 -2.58 20.95
N GLY A 179 -16.64 -1.40 20.43
CA GLY A 179 -17.02 -1.19 19.03
C GLY A 179 -16.40 0.07 18.45
N ARG A 180 -16.24 0.09 17.12
CA ARG A 180 -15.78 1.25 16.34
C ARG A 180 -16.68 1.44 15.12
N LEU A 181 -16.93 2.69 14.76
CA LEU A 181 -17.65 3.10 13.56
C LEU A 181 -16.64 3.55 12.49
N ASP A 182 -16.75 2.96 11.30
CA ASP A 182 -15.92 3.33 10.15
C ASP A 182 -16.82 3.79 9.00
N TYR A 183 -16.31 4.69 8.15
CA TYR A 183 -17.05 5.22 7.02
C TYR A 183 -16.63 4.52 5.73
N LEU A 184 -17.58 3.92 5.03
CA LEU A 184 -17.39 3.30 3.73
C LEU A 184 -18.48 3.78 2.77
N ASN A 185 -18.08 4.18 1.57
CA ASN A 185 -18.96 4.73 0.53
C ASN A 185 -19.81 5.95 0.97
N GLY A 186 -19.32 6.74 1.93
CA GLY A 186 -20.09 7.85 2.50
C GLY A 186 -21.22 7.42 3.44
N GLN A 187 -21.29 6.13 3.77
CA GLN A 187 -22.18 5.57 4.78
C GLN A 187 -21.39 5.15 6.01
N THR A 188 -22.09 5.12 7.12
CA THR A 188 -21.67 4.53 8.39
C THR A 188 -22.24 3.12 8.51
#